data_AF-A0A9W8GX16-F1
#
_entry.id   AF-A0A9W8GX16-F1
#
_cell.length_a   1.000
_cell.length_b   1.000
_cell.length_c   1.000
_cell.angle_alpha   90.00
_cell.angle_beta   90.00
_cell.angle_gamma   90.00
#
_symmetry.space_group_name_H-M   'P 1'
#
loop_
_entity.id
_entity.type
_entity.pdbx_description
1 polymer ?
#
loop_
_entity_poly.entity_id
_entity_poly.type
_entity_poly.pdbx_seq_one_letter_code
_entity_poly.pdbx_strand_id
1 'polypeptide(L)'
;MVCVICCDLLFRTLAGDEPSTSSVPTNNNQIAALTCGHTFHLECIASWHSHDDNMSCPLCKARHFGPILQLQIECDRKHVADKECGNLGRNRLFINDQATAAEQQESKYNELEATVAALQMKLDEKTDLMKKWKKSESRIYVRLARLDKLEDKLNVLSEAHKAHIRCLLNKLDLKKRTIAELEKRIHEKDAGYS
;
A
#
# COMPACT_ATOMS: atom_id res chain seq x y z
N MET A 1 13.26 43.48 3.58
CA MET A 1 14.24 44.57 3.45
C MET A 1 14.29 45.31 4.78
N VAL A 2 15.48 45.48 5.39
CA VAL A 2 15.67 46.05 6.74
C VAL A 2 16.47 47.35 6.68
N CYS A 3 16.20 48.26 7.61
CA CYS A 3 16.99 49.47 7.82
C CYS A 3 18.23 49.11 8.64
N VAL A 4 19.43 49.36 8.13
CA VAL A 4 20.66 48.97 8.85
C VAL A 4 21.07 49.93 9.97
N ILE A 5 20.41 51.08 10.09
CA ILE A 5 20.69 52.05 11.17
C ILE A 5 19.98 51.62 12.46
N CYS A 6 18.73 51.17 12.37
CA CYS A 6 17.92 50.75 13.51
C CYS A 6 17.63 49.24 13.57
N CYS A 7 18.09 48.48 12.57
CA CYS A 7 17.89 47.04 12.41
C CYS A 7 16.42 46.57 12.30
N ASP A 8 15.48 47.47 12.02
CA ASP A 8 14.05 47.16 11.88
C ASP A 8 13.61 47.07 10.40
N LEU A 9 12.45 46.47 10.14
CA LEU A 9 11.88 46.38 8.79
C LEU A 9 11.59 47.79 8.24
N LEU A 10 12.00 48.05 7.00
CA LEU A 10 11.66 49.32 6.32
C LEU A 10 10.15 49.45 6.09
N PHE A 11 9.50 48.31 5.85
CA PHE A 11 8.07 48.22 5.62
C PHE A 11 7.45 47.43 6.77
N ARG A 12 6.80 48.11 7.72
CA ARG A 12 5.90 47.42 8.65
C ARG A 12 4.57 47.17 7.95
N THR A 13 4.27 45.89 7.70
CA THR A 13 2.92 45.47 7.33
C THR A 13 2.02 45.75 8.53
N LEU A 14 1.13 46.74 8.43
CA LEU A 14 0.03 46.93 9.38
C LEU A 14 -1.01 45.82 9.15
N ALA A 15 -0.59 44.56 9.27
CA ALA A 15 -1.48 43.44 9.44
C ALA A 15 -1.85 43.43 10.92
N GLY A 16 -3.14 43.70 11.21
CA GLY A 16 -3.84 43.58 12.49
C GLY A 16 -3.01 43.57 13.77
N ASP A 17 -3.23 44.56 14.63
CA ASP A 17 -3.86 44.28 15.93
C ASP A 17 -4.03 45.56 16.76
N GLU A 18 -5.15 45.59 17.46
CA GLU A 18 -5.43 46.10 18.82
C GLU A 18 -4.39 47.01 19.51
N PRO A 19 -4.84 48.05 20.24
CA PRO A 19 -3.98 49.03 20.90
C PRO A 19 -3.24 48.41 22.10
N SER A 20 -2.09 47.82 21.83
CA SER A 20 -1.20 47.30 22.87
C SER A 20 -0.14 48.35 23.22
N THR A 21 -0.35 48.95 24.39
CA THR A 21 0.61 49.75 25.14
C THR A 21 1.99 49.09 25.20
N SER A 22 2.95 49.55 24.41
CA SER A 22 4.38 49.39 24.73
C SER A 22 5.19 50.48 24.05
N SER A 23 6.12 51.06 24.79
CA SER A 23 6.94 52.23 24.49
C SER A 23 8.07 51.92 23.49
N VAL A 24 7.71 51.41 22.31
CA VAL A 24 8.66 51.25 21.21
C VAL A 24 8.70 52.57 20.44
N PRO A 25 9.88 53.16 20.18
CA PRO A 25 9.97 54.41 19.43
C PRO A 25 9.34 54.21 18.05
N THR A 26 8.29 54.97 17.80
CA THR A 26 7.52 55.02 16.56
C THR A 26 8.38 55.63 15.46
N ASN A 27 9.42 54.91 15.03
CA ASN A 27 10.26 55.36 13.92
C ASN A 27 9.34 55.47 12.70
N ASN A 28 9.11 56.71 12.25
CA ASN A 28 8.06 57.02 11.28
C ASN A 28 8.19 56.12 10.04
N ASN A 29 7.07 55.57 9.57
CA ASN A 29 6.95 54.67 8.40
C ASN A 29 7.42 55.28 7.06
N GLN A 30 8.03 56.47 7.10
CA GLN A 30 8.53 57.18 5.94
C GLN A 30 9.89 56.60 5.57
N ILE A 31 10.01 56.13 4.33
CA ILE A 31 11.25 55.59 3.77
C ILE A 31 11.93 56.70 2.98
N ALA A 32 13.24 56.76 3.08
CA ALA A 32 14.07 57.66 2.30
C ALA A 32 15.13 56.87 1.54
N ALA A 33 15.54 57.40 0.38
CA ALA A 33 16.66 56.88 -0.38
C ALA A 33 17.76 57.94 -0.51
N LEU A 34 19.01 57.49 -0.49
CA LEU A 34 20.15 58.31 -0.88
C LEU A 34 20.39 58.22 -2.38
N THR A 35 21.22 59.13 -2.92
CA THR A 35 21.66 59.13 -4.33
C THR A 35 22.34 57.84 -4.78
N CYS A 36 22.88 57.05 -3.84
CA CYS A 36 23.44 55.73 -4.14
C CYS A 36 22.37 54.62 -4.28
N GLY A 37 21.09 54.93 -4.08
CA GLY A 37 19.97 53.99 -4.18
C GLY A 37 19.67 53.20 -2.91
N HIS A 38 20.49 53.32 -1.85
CA HIS A 38 20.21 52.66 -0.57
C HIS A 38 19.10 53.35 0.20
N THR A 39 18.22 52.54 0.82
CA THR A 39 17.00 52.98 1.51
C THR A 39 17.05 52.77 3.02
N PHE A 40 16.51 53.74 3.76
CA PHE A 40 16.49 53.78 5.22
C PHE A 40 15.16 54.37 5.71
N HIS A 41 14.83 54.26 6.99
CA HIS A 41 13.79 55.13 7.57
C HIS A 41 14.28 56.57 7.51
N LEU A 42 13.39 57.50 7.13
CA LEU A 42 13.72 58.92 6.94
C LEU A 42 14.41 59.51 8.18
N GLU A 43 13.86 59.23 9.36
CA GLU A 43 14.41 59.73 10.63
C GLU A 43 15.78 59.14 10.94
N CYS A 44 15.97 57.85 10.66
CA CYS A 44 17.23 57.18 10.90
C CYS A 44 18.36 57.79 10.05
N ILE A 45 18.10 58.02 8.76
CA ILE A 45 19.12 58.62 7.89
C ILE A 45 19.30 60.12 8.12
N ALA A 46 18.24 60.85 8.48
CA ALA A 46 18.35 62.26 8.86
C ALA A 46 19.18 62.43 10.14
N SER A 47 18.97 61.57 11.15
CA SER A 47 19.75 61.56 12.38
C SER A 47 21.20 61.15 12.13
N TRP A 48 21.45 60.20 11.23
CA TRP A 48 22.81 59.84 10.84
C TRP A 48 23.55 61.03 10.22
N HIS A 49 22.93 61.71 9.25
CA HIS A 49 23.50 62.90 8.61
C HIS A 49 23.64 64.11 9.53
N SER A 50 22.89 64.19 10.64
CA SER A 50 23.10 65.25 11.63
C SER A 50 24.36 65.04 12.47
N HIS A 51 24.87 63.81 12.56
CA HIS A 51 26.07 63.46 13.31
C HIS A 51 27.30 63.22 12.40
N ASP A 52 27.09 63.07 11.09
CA ASP A 52 28.15 62.86 10.10
C ASP A 52 28.29 64.06 9.16
N ASP A 53 29.34 64.86 9.36
CA ASP A 53 29.66 66.04 8.54
C ASP A 53 29.85 65.73 7.06
N ASN A 54 30.13 64.47 6.71
CA ASN A 54 30.40 64.06 5.34
C ASN A 54 29.16 63.63 4.55
N MET A 55 27.97 63.58 5.17
CA MET A 55 26.72 63.15 4.52
C MET A 55 26.93 61.80 3.79
N SER A 56 27.56 60.83 4.45
CA SER A 56 27.95 59.57 3.83
C SER A 56 26.91 58.48 4.03
N CYS A 57 26.74 57.62 3.01
CA CYS A 57 25.85 56.46 3.12
C CYS A 57 26.37 55.45 4.16
N PRO A 58 25.57 55.02 5.14
CA PRO A 58 25.99 54.00 6.12
C PRO A 58 26.38 52.64 5.50
N LEU A 59 25.84 52.32 4.32
CA LEU A 59 26.06 51.04 3.64
C LEU A 59 27.29 51.04 2.75
N CYS A 60 27.39 52.00 1.83
CA CYS A 60 28.45 52.02 0.82
C CYS A 60 29.48 53.14 1.01
N LYS A 61 29.29 54.01 2.01
CA LYS A 61 30.13 55.18 2.31
C LYS A 61 30.23 56.21 1.18
N ALA A 62 29.45 56.04 0.12
CA ALA A 62 29.35 57.04 -0.94
C ALA A 62 28.80 58.35 -0.37
N ARG A 63 29.42 59.46 -0.76
CA ARG A 63 28.98 60.80 -0.36
C ARG A 63 27.65 61.14 -1.01
N HIS A 64 26.68 61.56 -0.21
CA HIS A 64 25.41 62.06 -0.69
C HIS A 64 25.52 63.56 -0.98
N PHE A 65 25.03 63.97 -2.15
CA PHE A 65 24.97 65.38 -2.55
C PHE A 65 23.51 65.74 -2.75
N GLY A 66 23.00 66.69 -1.96
CA GLY A 66 21.63 67.17 -2.05
C GLY A 66 20.72 66.74 -0.89
N PRO A 67 19.41 67.02 -0.99
CA PRO A 67 18.44 66.65 0.02
C PRO A 67 18.15 65.15 0.00
N ILE A 68 17.89 64.59 1.18
CA ILE A 68 17.44 63.21 1.35
C ILE A 68 16.10 63.05 0.61
N LEU A 69 16.02 62.09 -0.31
CA LEU A 69 14.80 61.85 -1.08
C LEU A 69 13.84 61.00 -0.26
N GLN A 70 12.80 61.63 0.29
CA GLN A 70 11.69 60.91 0.89
C GLN A 70 10.92 60.17 -0.21
N LEU A 71 10.87 58.84 -0.11
CA LEU A 71 10.08 58.01 -1.00
C LEU A 71 8.64 58.03 -0.50
N GLN A 72 7.78 58.75 -1.22
CA GLN A 72 6.34 58.62 -1.07
C GLN A 72 5.90 57.32 -1.75
N ILE A 73 5.90 56.25 -0.98
CA ILE A 73 5.31 54.99 -1.43
C ILE A 73 3.82 55.10 -1.09
N GLU A 74 3.06 55.63 -2.04
CA GLU A 74 1.61 55.52 -2.03
C GLU A 74 1.27 54.03 -2.24
N CYS A 75 1.28 53.26 -1.15
CA CYS A 75 0.53 52.02 -1.13
C CYS A 75 -0.94 52.40 -1.17
N ASP A 76 -1.45 52.52 -2.39
CA ASP A 76 -2.83 52.82 -2.67
C ASP A 76 -3.69 51.71 -2.04
N ARG A 77 -4.14 51.92 -0.79
CA ARG A 77 -4.90 50.90 -0.02
C ARG A 77 -6.16 50.47 -0.74
N LYS A 78 -6.64 51.27 -1.69
CA LYS A 78 -7.77 50.97 -2.56
C LYS A 78 -7.47 49.89 -3.61
N HIS A 79 -6.19 49.61 -3.92
CA HIS A 79 -5.80 48.52 -4.83
C HIS A 79 -5.51 47.19 -4.12
N VAL A 80 -5.32 47.18 -2.79
CA VAL A 80 -5.04 45.95 -2.02
C VAL A 80 -6.31 45.34 -1.42
N ALA A 81 -7.39 46.11 -1.28
CA ALA A 81 -8.64 45.64 -0.69
C ALA A 81 -9.43 44.68 -1.60
N ASP A 82 -9.31 44.76 -2.92
CA ASP A 82 -10.25 44.05 -3.81
C ASP A 82 -9.68 42.88 -4.63
N LYS A 83 -8.34 42.67 -4.67
CA LYS A 83 -7.79 41.55 -5.48
C LYS A 83 -6.79 40.61 -4.83
N GLU A 84 -6.09 40.96 -3.74
CA GLU A 84 -5.05 40.07 -3.19
C GLU A 84 -5.24 39.62 -1.74
N CYS A 85 -6.03 40.34 -0.91
CA CYS A 85 -6.40 39.82 0.41
C CYS A 85 -7.35 38.60 0.32
N GLY A 86 -8.15 38.51 -0.75
CA GLY A 86 -8.97 37.34 -1.06
C GLY A 86 -8.17 36.12 -1.54
N ASN A 87 -6.92 36.29 -1.99
CA ASN A 87 -6.10 35.20 -2.52
C ASN A 87 -5.32 34.47 -1.41
N LEU A 88 -4.87 35.15 -0.35
CA LEU A 88 -4.23 34.48 0.80
C LEU A 88 -5.23 33.63 1.60
N GLY A 89 -6.46 34.13 1.81
CA GLY A 89 -7.56 33.36 2.41
C GLY A 89 -8.00 32.17 1.55
N ARG A 90 -8.13 32.37 0.22
CA ARG A 90 -8.43 31.28 -0.73
C ARG A 90 -7.33 30.23 -0.80
N ASN A 91 -6.06 30.65 -0.80
CA ASN A 91 -4.93 29.72 -0.80
C ASN A 91 -4.90 28.90 0.49
N ARG A 92 -5.21 29.50 1.65
CA ARG A 92 -5.29 28.78 2.92
C ARG A 92 -6.42 27.75 2.95
N LEU A 93 -7.61 28.11 2.45
CA LEU A 93 -8.74 27.16 2.35
C LEU A 93 -8.41 26.02 1.38
N PHE A 94 -7.85 26.33 0.22
CA PHE A 94 -7.45 25.32 -0.77
C PHE A 94 -6.36 24.36 -0.25
N ILE A 95 -5.38 24.86 0.51
CA ILE A 95 -4.35 24.01 1.13
C ILE A 95 -4.97 23.11 2.20
N ASN A 96 -5.89 23.61 3.02
CA ASN A 96 -6.59 22.81 4.02
C ASN A 96 -7.48 21.74 3.37
N ASP A 97 -8.20 22.09 2.30
CA ASP A 97 -9.02 21.15 1.53
C ASP A 97 -8.15 20.07 0.86
N GLN A 98 -6.96 20.43 0.34
CA GLN A 98 -6.00 19.45 -0.17
C GLN A 98 -5.42 18.54 0.93
N ALA A 99 -5.10 19.10 2.09
CA ALA A 99 -4.57 18.32 3.21
C ALA A 99 -5.60 17.30 3.71
N THR A 100 -6.85 17.72 3.90
CA THR A 100 -7.94 16.81 4.30
C THR A 100 -8.24 15.77 3.22
N ALA A 101 -8.18 16.12 1.93
CA ALA A 101 -8.30 15.16 0.85
C ALA A 101 -7.16 14.13 0.83
N ALA A 102 -5.92 14.56 1.11
CA ALA A 102 -4.77 13.67 1.21
C ALA A 102 -4.90 12.70 2.40
N GLU A 103 -5.33 13.19 3.57
CA GLU A 103 -5.60 12.34 4.75
C GLU A 103 -6.71 11.31 4.49
N GLN A 104 -7.79 11.71 3.82
CA GLN A 104 -8.85 10.79 3.42
C GLN A 104 -8.36 9.74 2.42
N GLN A 105 -7.48 10.12 1.50
CA GLN A 105 -6.89 9.21 0.54
C GLN A 105 -5.94 8.22 1.21
N GLU A 106 -5.13 8.68 2.17
CA GLU A 106 -4.26 7.82 2.97
C GLU A 106 -5.07 6.82 3.80
N SER A 107 -6.15 7.27 4.44
CA SER A 107 -7.07 6.39 5.17
C SER A 107 -7.66 5.29 4.27
N LYS A 108 -8.11 5.64 3.06
CA LYS A 108 -8.61 4.67 2.07
C LYS A 108 -7.53 3.69 1.62
N TYR A 109 -6.29 4.17 1.44
CA TYR A 109 -5.17 3.31 1.07
C TYR A 109 -4.86 2.29 2.17
N ASN A 110 -4.83 2.74 3.43
CA ASN A 110 -4.60 1.87 4.58
C ASN A 110 -5.72 0.82 4.75
N GLU A 111 -6.98 1.20 4.52
CA GLU A 111 -8.09 0.27 4.49
C GLU A 111 -7.93 -0.76 3.37
N LEU A 112 -7.58 -0.30 2.16
CA LEU A 112 -7.34 -1.19 1.02
C LEU A 112 -6.17 -2.15 1.31
N GLU A 113 -5.08 -1.68 1.88
CA GLU A 113 -3.93 -2.50 2.27
C GLU A 113 -4.33 -3.59 3.28
N ALA A 114 -5.15 -3.24 4.27
CA ALA A 114 -5.69 -4.21 5.23
C ALA A 114 -6.57 -5.27 4.55
N THR A 115 -7.39 -4.88 3.57
CA THR A 115 -8.20 -5.86 2.79
C THR A 115 -7.33 -6.79 1.94
N VAL A 116 -6.28 -6.27 1.32
CA VAL A 116 -5.32 -7.06 0.52
C VAL A 116 -4.60 -8.08 1.42
N ALA A 117 -4.14 -7.66 2.60
CA ALA A 117 -3.52 -8.56 3.57
C ALA A 117 -4.48 -9.69 4.01
N ALA A 118 -5.75 -9.35 4.28
CA ALA A 118 -6.76 -10.34 4.65
C ALA A 118 -7.07 -11.33 3.52
N LEU A 119 -7.10 -10.87 2.25
CA LEU A 119 -7.27 -11.73 1.10
C LEU A 119 -6.05 -12.63 0.87
N GLN A 120 -4.84 -12.13 1.12
CA GLN A 120 -3.61 -12.91 1.02
C GLN A 120 -3.61 -14.07 2.04
N MET A 121 -4.01 -13.82 3.29
CA MET A 121 -4.14 -14.88 4.29
C MET A 121 -5.13 -15.97 3.87
N LYS A 122 -6.28 -15.59 3.29
CA LYS A 122 -7.26 -16.55 2.77
C LYS A 122 -6.72 -17.35 1.58
N LEU A 123 -5.91 -16.72 0.73
CA LEU A 123 -5.25 -17.42 -0.38
C LEU A 123 -4.28 -18.45 0.16
N ASP A 124 -3.44 -18.09 1.12
CA ASP A 124 -2.47 -18.99 1.74
C ASP A 124 -3.16 -20.18 2.42
N GLU A 125 -4.23 -19.93 3.18
CA GLU A 125 -5.06 -20.99 3.78
C GLU A 125 -5.59 -21.97 2.72
N LYS A 126 -6.14 -21.45 1.61
CA LYS A 126 -6.60 -22.30 0.50
C LYS A 126 -5.47 -23.09 -0.14
N THR A 127 -4.28 -22.51 -0.29
CA THR A 127 -3.13 -23.24 -0.85
C THR A 127 -2.69 -24.39 0.06
N ASP A 128 -2.75 -24.20 1.37
CA ASP A 128 -2.41 -25.24 2.33
C ASP A 128 -3.45 -26.36 2.37
N LEU A 129 -4.74 -26.01 2.26
CA LEU A 129 -5.80 -26.99 2.07
C LEU A 129 -5.58 -27.80 0.79
N MET A 130 -5.22 -27.16 -0.32
CA MET A 130 -4.89 -27.84 -1.57
C MET A 130 -3.71 -28.81 -1.42
N LYS A 131 -2.64 -28.43 -0.70
CA LYS A 131 -1.51 -29.33 -0.41
C LYS A 131 -1.95 -30.54 0.41
N LYS A 132 -2.79 -30.33 1.44
CA LYS A 132 -3.35 -31.42 2.26
C LYS A 132 -4.21 -32.36 1.42
N TRP A 133 -5.06 -31.82 0.55
CA TRP A 133 -5.88 -32.57 -0.38
C TRP A 133 -5.05 -33.43 -1.34
N LYS A 134 -4.03 -32.86 -1.99
CA LYS A 134 -3.12 -33.62 -2.87
C LYS A 134 -2.42 -34.77 -2.14
N LYS A 135 -2.04 -34.54 -0.87
CA LYS A 135 -1.44 -35.59 -0.03
C LYS A 135 -2.45 -36.70 0.31
N SER A 136 -3.69 -36.36 0.63
CA SER A 136 -4.73 -37.37 0.84
C SER A 136 -5.08 -38.13 -0.44
N GLU A 137 -5.15 -37.43 -1.57
CA GLU A 137 -5.39 -38.00 -2.88
C GLU A 137 -4.31 -39.03 -3.25
N SER A 138 -3.04 -38.67 -3.06
CA SER A 138 -1.91 -39.60 -3.24
C SER A 138 -2.04 -40.87 -2.39
N ARG A 139 -2.52 -40.75 -1.14
CA ARG A 139 -2.77 -41.91 -0.27
C ARG A 139 -3.90 -42.79 -0.79
N ILE A 140 -4.95 -42.18 -1.36
CA ILE A 140 -6.06 -42.91 -1.97
C ILE A 140 -5.56 -43.70 -3.18
N TYR A 141 -4.77 -43.10 -4.07
CA TYR A 141 -4.20 -43.79 -5.22
C TYR A 141 -3.36 -45.01 -4.83
N VAL A 142 -2.50 -44.89 -3.81
CA VAL A 142 -1.73 -46.04 -3.30
C VAL A 142 -2.64 -47.15 -2.77
N ARG A 143 -3.74 -46.79 -2.11
CA ARG A 143 -4.72 -47.77 -1.61
C ARG A 143 -5.49 -48.45 -2.74
N LEU A 144 -5.88 -47.71 -3.78
CA LEU A 144 -6.52 -48.24 -4.98
C LEU A 144 -5.60 -49.24 -5.68
N ALA A 145 -4.34 -48.89 -5.92
CA ALA A 145 -3.36 -49.79 -6.53
C ALA A 145 -3.13 -51.08 -5.71
N ARG A 146 -3.32 -51.03 -4.37
CA ARG A 146 -3.28 -52.23 -3.53
C ARG A 146 -4.53 -53.08 -3.68
N LEU A 147 -5.70 -52.48 -3.85
CA LEU A 147 -6.96 -53.19 -4.09
C LEU A 147 -6.93 -53.91 -5.44
N ASP A 148 -6.44 -53.26 -6.50
CA ASP A 148 -6.29 -53.89 -7.82
C ASP A 148 -5.44 -55.17 -7.74
N LYS A 149 -4.30 -55.11 -7.03
CA LYS A 149 -3.45 -56.29 -6.80
C LYS A 149 -4.13 -57.40 -6.01
N LEU A 150 -5.07 -57.07 -5.13
CA LEU A 150 -5.83 -58.05 -4.37
C LEU A 150 -6.94 -58.66 -5.24
N GLU A 151 -7.56 -57.86 -6.11
CA GLU A 151 -8.53 -58.32 -7.09
C GLU A 151 -7.89 -59.32 -8.06
N ASP A 152 -6.69 -59.03 -8.59
CA ASP A 152 -5.93 -59.96 -9.42
C ASP A 152 -5.68 -61.30 -8.71
N LYS A 153 -5.26 -61.25 -7.43
CA LYS A 153 -5.04 -62.47 -6.64
C LYS A 153 -6.33 -63.25 -6.42
N LEU A 154 -7.43 -62.56 -6.16
CA LEU A 154 -8.73 -63.18 -5.98
C LEU A 154 -9.19 -63.87 -7.26
N ASN A 155 -8.96 -63.23 -8.42
CA ASN A 155 -9.27 -63.79 -9.74
C ASN A 155 -8.44 -65.06 -10.01
N VAL A 156 -7.14 -65.05 -9.71
CA VAL A 156 -6.28 -66.24 -9.84
C VAL A 156 -6.77 -67.39 -8.94
N LEU A 157 -7.11 -67.10 -7.68
CA LEU A 157 -7.66 -68.12 -6.77
C LEU A 157 -9.01 -68.65 -7.23
N SER A 158 -9.88 -67.78 -7.74
CA SER A 158 -11.17 -68.15 -8.31
C SER A 158 -11.01 -69.12 -9.48
N GLU A 159 -10.11 -68.83 -10.41
CA GLU A 159 -9.83 -69.71 -11.55
C GLU A 159 -9.19 -71.04 -11.12
N ALA A 160 -8.30 -71.01 -10.12
CA ALA A 160 -7.73 -72.22 -9.54
C ALA A 160 -8.81 -73.11 -8.90
N HIS A 161 -9.74 -72.52 -8.14
CA HIS A 161 -10.88 -73.24 -7.57
C HIS A 161 -11.79 -73.83 -8.63
N LYS A 162 -12.14 -73.07 -9.68
CA LYS A 162 -12.93 -73.57 -10.80
C LYS A 162 -12.23 -74.75 -11.50
N ALA A 163 -10.92 -74.68 -11.69
CA ALA A 163 -10.14 -75.78 -12.27
C ALA A 163 -10.13 -77.02 -11.36
N HIS A 164 -10.00 -76.85 -10.05
CA HIS A 164 -10.07 -77.95 -9.08
C HIS A 164 -11.43 -78.65 -9.11
N ILE A 165 -12.52 -77.88 -9.11
CA ILE A 165 -13.89 -78.41 -9.22
C ILE A 165 -14.05 -79.22 -10.51
N ARG A 166 -13.61 -78.70 -11.66
CA ARG A 166 -13.62 -79.44 -12.94
C ARG A 166 -12.86 -80.77 -12.84
N CYS A 167 -11.69 -80.78 -12.21
CA CYS A 167 -10.91 -81.99 -11.99
C CYS A 167 -11.65 -83.03 -11.14
N LEU A 168 -12.30 -82.60 -10.06
CA LEU A 168 -13.10 -83.48 -9.20
C LEU A 168 -14.31 -84.07 -9.95
N LEU A 169 -15.01 -83.27 -10.73
CA LEU A 169 -16.14 -83.72 -11.55
C LEU A 169 -15.69 -84.79 -12.56
N ASN A 170 -14.58 -84.56 -13.26
CA ASN A 170 -14.02 -85.55 -14.20
C ASN A 170 -13.66 -86.87 -13.51
N LYS A 171 -13.08 -86.81 -12.30
CA LYS A 171 -12.79 -88.02 -11.50
C LYS A 171 -14.07 -88.76 -11.10
N LEU A 172 -15.12 -88.03 -10.75
CA LEU A 172 -16.40 -88.59 -10.37
C LEU A 172 -17.07 -89.29 -11.57
N ASP A 173 -17.03 -88.68 -12.76
CA ASP A 173 -17.57 -89.27 -13.99
C ASP A 173 -16.79 -90.52 -14.41
N LEU A 174 -15.46 -90.52 -14.25
CA LEU A 174 -14.66 -91.72 -14.48
C LEU A 174 -15.05 -92.87 -13.54
N LYS A 175 -15.25 -92.57 -12.25
CA LYS A 175 -15.74 -93.56 -11.28
C LYS A 175 -17.12 -94.09 -11.65
N LYS A 176 -18.06 -93.23 -12.04
CA LYS A 176 -19.38 -93.63 -12.52
C LYS A 176 -19.31 -94.60 -13.71
N ARG A 177 -18.48 -94.29 -14.72
CA ARG A 177 -18.26 -95.18 -15.88
C ARG A 177 -17.68 -96.53 -15.46
N THR A 178 -16.73 -96.53 -14.53
CA THR A 178 -16.12 -97.77 -14.01
C THR A 178 -17.16 -98.63 -13.27
N ILE A 179 -18.01 -98.01 -12.45
CA ILE A 179 -19.09 -98.71 -11.76
C ILE A 179 -20.06 -99.33 -12.76
N ALA A 180 -20.53 -98.56 -13.76
CA ALA A 180 -21.44 -99.06 -14.79
C ALA A 180 -20.85 -100.26 -15.57
N GLU A 181 -19.54 -100.22 -15.88
CA GLU A 181 -18.85 -101.34 -16.53
C GLU A 181 -18.79 -102.58 -15.63
N LEU A 182 -18.53 -102.40 -14.32
CA LEU A 182 -18.55 -103.51 -13.36
C LEU A 182 -19.95 -104.11 -13.21
N GLU A 183 -20.99 -103.27 -13.12
CA GLU A 183 -22.39 -103.72 -13.07
C GLU A 183 -22.77 -104.54 -14.30
N LYS A 184 -22.37 -104.09 -15.50
CA LYS A 184 -22.56 -104.84 -16.74
C LYS A 184 -21.90 -106.22 -16.68
N ARG A 185 -20.64 -106.30 -16.23
CA ARG A 185 -19.90 -107.57 -16.11
C ARG A 185 -20.49 -108.53 -15.07
N ILE A 186 -21.09 -108.00 -13.99
CA ILE A 186 -21.81 -108.82 -13.01
C ILE A 186 -23.04 -109.44 -13.68
N HIS A 187 -23.83 -108.63 -14.39
CA HIS A 187 -25.03 -109.10 -15.07
C HIS A 187 -24.74 -110.17 -16.13
N GLU A 188 -23.66 -110.01 -16.90
CA GLU A 188 -23.18 -111.02 -17.86
C GLU A 188 -22.78 -112.34 -17.19
N LYS A 189 -22.17 -112.29 -15.99
CA LYS A 189 -21.83 -113.51 -15.24
C LYS A 189 -23.08 -114.22 -14.72
N ASP A 190 -24.03 -113.47 -14.17
CA ASP A 190 -25.28 -114.05 -13.64
C ASP A 190 -26.10 -114.73 -14.74
N ALA A 191 -26.10 -114.18 -15.96
CA ALA A 191 -26.76 -114.76 -17.13
C ALA A 191 -26.12 -116.07 -17.63
N GLY A 192 -24.83 -116.30 -17.37
CA GLY A 192 -24.11 -117.51 -17.80
C GLY A 192 -24.23 -118.71 -16.84
N TYR A 193 -24.88 -118.55 -15.69
CA TYR A 193 -25.06 -119.58 -14.66
C TYR A 193 -26.48 -120.17 -14.60
N SER A 194 -27.39 -119.76 -15.50
CA SER A 194 -28.73 -120.36 -15.68
C SER A 194 -28.76 -121.30 -16.87
#